data_AF-A0A845TTG3-F1
#
_entry.id   AF-A0A845TTG3-F1
#
_cell.length_a   1.000
_cell.length_b   1.000
_cell.length_c   1.000
_cell.angle_alpha   90.00
_cell.angle_beta   90.00
_cell.angle_gamma   90.00
#
_symmetry.space_group_name_H-M   'P 1'
#
loop_
_entity.id
_entity.type
_entity.pdbx_description
1 polymer ?
#
loop_
_entity_poly.entity_id
_entity_poly.type
_entity_poly.pdbx_seq_one_letter_code
_entity_poly.pdbx_strand_id
1 'polypeptide(L)'
;MNTIFHPQHLSRQRGMGATIVLFTIALIVLVGAALAYGSRGNSKAFTGESAKVMSSVLLKQSAEYRDAYNRYIFDGGNATNVQFNATVTVPVTGLFDPTKSYGSEQDPPLKAFAKPVAQKWAISKVVTVTGLGAGKATMVYVLGLQVDVCAQVNAQLYGDPSIPDELTLDDTTIASTNATIGATVGGRSTGCVKITSTTLNTPYMFYSTLAEG
;
A
#
# COMPACT_ATOMS: atom_id res chain seq x y z
N MET A 1 -56.64 -75.01 1.51
CA MET A 1 -55.93 -73.81 2.01
C MET A 1 -54.86 -74.28 2.99
N ASN A 2 -53.58 -74.13 2.62
CA ASN A 2 -52.46 -74.12 3.57
C ASN A 2 -51.23 -73.54 2.84
N THR A 3 -50.89 -72.29 3.12
CA THR A 3 -49.71 -71.60 2.58
C THR A 3 -48.57 -71.69 3.59
N ILE A 4 -47.51 -72.42 3.23
CA ILE A 4 -46.28 -72.55 4.02
C ILE A 4 -45.41 -71.33 3.72
N PHE A 5 -45.31 -70.40 4.67
CA PHE A 5 -44.37 -69.27 4.61
C PHE A 5 -42.94 -69.75 4.91
N HIS A 6 -42.03 -69.58 3.95
CA HIS A 6 -40.59 -69.70 4.16
C HIS A 6 -40.02 -68.33 4.58
N PRO A 7 -39.43 -68.16 5.76
CA PRO A 7 -38.73 -66.93 6.10
C PRO A 7 -37.42 -66.84 5.30
N GLN A 8 -37.35 -65.91 4.35
CA GLN A 8 -36.09 -65.55 3.72
C GLN A 8 -35.24 -64.75 4.71
N HIS A 9 -34.16 -65.35 5.20
CA HIS A 9 -33.08 -64.64 5.87
C HIS A 9 -32.47 -63.63 4.89
N LEU A 10 -32.77 -62.33 5.07
CA LEU A 10 -32.01 -61.27 4.42
C LEU A 10 -30.56 -61.31 4.93
N SER A 11 -29.63 -61.52 4.00
CA SER A 11 -28.21 -61.60 4.29
C SER A 11 -27.70 -60.27 4.86
N ARG A 12 -27.10 -60.34 6.05
CA ARG A 12 -26.46 -59.25 6.81
C ARG A 12 -25.14 -58.76 6.16
N GLN A 13 -24.97 -58.95 4.85
CA GLN A 13 -23.68 -58.85 4.16
C GLN A 13 -23.63 -57.73 3.10
N ARG A 14 -24.75 -57.08 2.78
CA ARG A 14 -24.80 -55.95 1.83
C ARG A 14 -24.54 -54.56 2.45
N GLY A 15 -24.51 -54.45 3.78
CA GLY A 15 -24.30 -53.17 4.49
C GLY A 15 -22.84 -52.71 4.62
N MET A 16 -21.87 -53.63 4.67
CA MET A 16 -20.46 -53.28 4.87
C MET A 16 -19.78 -52.73 3.62
N GLY A 17 -20.23 -53.10 2.41
CA GLY A 17 -19.68 -52.55 1.17
C GLY A 17 -20.05 -51.09 0.95
N ALA A 18 -21.28 -50.71 1.30
CA ALA A 18 -21.78 -49.34 1.14
C ALA A 18 -21.08 -48.34 2.09
N THR A 19 -20.76 -48.75 3.32
CA THR A 19 -20.05 -47.89 4.28
C THR A 19 -18.60 -47.64 3.87
N ILE A 20 -17.91 -48.63 3.30
CA ILE A 20 -16.52 -48.47 2.83
C ILE A 20 -16.45 -47.47 1.68
N VAL A 21 -17.39 -47.54 0.72
CA VAL A 21 -17.45 -46.60 -0.42
C VAL A 21 -17.76 -45.18 0.04
N LEU A 22 -18.71 -45.01 0.95
CA LEU A 22 -19.04 -43.68 1.50
C LEU A 22 -17.87 -43.08 2.30
N PHE A 23 -17.14 -43.91 3.04
CA PHE A 23 -15.96 -43.47 3.80
C PHE A 23 -14.81 -43.04 2.88
N THR A 24 -14.61 -43.73 1.76
CA THR A 24 -13.57 -43.34 0.77
C THR A 24 -13.93 -42.03 0.08
N ILE A 25 -15.19 -41.84 -0.32
CA ILE A 25 -15.64 -40.57 -0.92
C ILE A 25 -15.49 -39.42 0.08
N ALA A 26 -15.86 -39.64 1.35
CA ALA A 26 -15.71 -38.63 2.40
C ALA A 26 -14.22 -38.23 2.60
N LEU A 27 -13.30 -39.21 2.56
CA LEU A 27 -11.86 -38.95 2.66
C LEU A 27 -11.34 -38.11 1.49
N ILE A 28 -11.75 -38.41 0.26
CA ILE A 28 -11.33 -37.67 -0.94
C ILE A 28 -11.84 -36.22 -0.87
N VAL A 29 -13.09 -36.02 -0.46
CA VAL A 29 -13.67 -34.67 -0.29
C VAL A 29 -12.94 -33.88 0.80
N LEU A 30 -12.59 -34.53 1.91
CA LEU A 30 -11.90 -33.89 3.02
C LEU A 30 -10.47 -33.48 2.65
N VAL A 31 -9.74 -34.33 1.92
CA VAL A 31 -8.41 -34.00 1.37
C VAL A 31 -8.49 -32.89 0.33
N GLY A 32 -9.50 -32.93 -0.56
CA GLY A 32 -9.74 -31.86 -1.53
C GLY A 32 -10.05 -30.51 -0.88
N ALA A 33 -10.86 -30.50 0.18
CA ALA A 33 -11.12 -29.31 0.97
C ALA A 33 -9.85 -28.81 1.68
N ALA A 34 -9.06 -29.69 2.31
CA ALA A 34 -7.83 -29.32 2.98
C ALA A 34 -6.78 -28.71 2.03
N LEU A 35 -6.62 -29.24 0.82
CA LEU A 35 -5.74 -28.67 -0.21
C LEU A 35 -6.25 -27.31 -0.71
N ALA A 36 -7.57 -27.14 -0.87
CA ALA A 36 -8.17 -25.86 -1.23
C ALA A 36 -8.03 -24.79 -0.12
N TYR A 37 -8.07 -25.19 1.16
CA TYR A 37 -7.82 -24.28 2.29
C TYR A 37 -6.33 -23.95 2.44
N GLY A 38 -5.42 -24.92 2.25
CA GLY A 38 -3.98 -24.71 2.33
C GLY A 38 -3.43 -23.79 1.24
N SER A 39 -3.95 -23.90 0.01
CA SER A 39 -3.52 -23.03 -1.10
C SER A 39 -3.87 -21.55 -0.88
N ARG A 40 -5.00 -21.25 -0.22
CA ARG A 40 -5.41 -19.89 0.16
C ARG A 40 -4.49 -19.26 1.21
N GLY A 41 -3.83 -20.06 2.05
CA GLY A 41 -2.85 -19.60 3.04
C GLY A 41 -1.55 -19.12 2.39
N ASN A 42 -1.03 -19.86 1.41
CA ASN A 42 0.21 -19.52 0.71
C ASN A 42 0.09 -18.24 -0.13
N SER A 43 -1.06 -18.02 -0.78
CA SER A 43 -1.28 -16.80 -1.58
C SER A 43 -1.32 -15.52 -0.73
N LYS A 44 -1.84 -15.58 0.51
CA LYS A 44 -1.88 -14.42 1.41
C LYS A 44 -0.51 -14.08 2.01
N ALA A 45 0.31 -15.10 2.31
CA ALA A 45 1.66 -14.89 2.81
C ALA A 45 2.57 -14.20 1.78
N PHE A 46 2.50 -14.62 0.51
CA PHE A 46 3.29 -14.03 -0.57
C PHE A 46 2.90 -12.58 -0.89
N THR A 47 1.61 -12.26 -0.87
CA THR A 47 1.13 -10.88 -1.08
C THR A 47 1.54 -9.96 0.08
N GLY A 48 1.49 -10.45 1.33
CA GLY A 48 1.92 -9.69 2.50
C GLY A 48 3.43 -9.40 2.51
N GLU A 49 4.25 -10.37 2.13
CA GLU A 49 5.71 -10.18 2.03
C GLU A 49 6.09 -9.23 0.90
N SER A 50 5.46 -9.37 -0.27
CA SER A 50 5.64 -8.41 -1.37
C SER A 50 5.24 -6.99 -0.93
N ALA A 51 4.09 -6.81 -0.27
CA ALA A 51 3.66 -5.50 0.22
C ALA A 51 4.65 -4.89 1.21
N LYS A 52 5.23 -5.71 2.11
CA LYS A 52 6.26 -5.29 3.08
C LYS A 52 7.55 -4.82 2.41
N VAL A 53 7.99 -5.50 1.35
CA VAL A 53 9.16 -5.09 0.57
C VAL A 53 8.87 -3.77 -0.16
N MET A 54 7.70 -3.66 -0.81
CA MET A 54 7.32 -2.45 -1.54
C MET A 54 7.20 -1.23 -0.62
N SER A 55 6.59 -1.38 0.57
CA SER A 55 6.50 -0.30 1.54
C SER A 55 7.87 0.14 2.05
N SER A 56 8.79 -0.81 2.27
CA SER A 56 10.18 -0.51 2.66
C SER A 56 10.93 0.28 1.59
N VAL A 57 10.76 -0.06 0.31
CA VAL A 57 11.34 0.71 -0.80
C VAL A 57 10.80 2.15 -0.82
N LEU A 58 9.49 2.32 -0.66
CA LEU A 58 8.87 3.67 -0.61
C LEU A 58 9.42 4.50 0.56
N LEU A 59 9.53 3.90 1.74
CA LEU A 59 10.10 4.55 2.92
C LEU A 59 11.56 4.95 2.69
N LYS A 60 12.37 4.05 2.12
CA LYS A 60 13.77 4.35 1.79
C LYS A 60 13.89 5.51 0.79
N GLN A 61 13.17 5.46 -0.31
CA GLN A 61 13.18 6.52 -1.33
C GLN A 61 12.71 7.86 -0.76
N SER A 62 11.69 7.87 0.11
CA SER A 62 11.24 9.09 0.78
C SER A 62 12.31 9.70 1.70
N ALA A 63 13.09 8.85 2.38
CA ALA A 63 14.19 9.29 3.24
C ALA A 63 15.35 9.87 2.42
N GLU A 64 15.64 9.29 1.24
CA GLU A 64 16.62 9.83 0.30
C GLU A 64 16.21 11.21 -0.22
N TYR A 65 14.92 11.43 -0.52
CA TYR A 65 14.43 12.76 -0.87
C TYR A 65 14.50 13.77 0.27
N ARG A 66 14.28 13.33 1.52
CA ARG A 66 14.46 14.17 2.69
C ARG A 66 15.93 14.58 2.88
N ASP A 67 16.86 13.65 2.70
CA ASP A 67 18.30 13.96 2.74
C ASP A 67 18.70 14.93 1.63
N ALA A 68 18.26 14.67 0.40
CA ALA A 68 18.50 15.56 -0.74
C ALA A 68 17.91 16.97 -0.52
N TYR A 69 16.71 17.06 0.05
CA TYR A 69 16.10 18.32 0.44
C TYR A 69 16.91 19.05 1.50
N ASN A 70 17.38 18.37 2.54
CA ASN A 70 18.20 19.00 3.57
C ASN A 70 19.51 19.57 3.02
N ARG A 71 20.16 18.85 2.10
CA ARG A 71 21.36 19.36 1.39
C ARG A 71 21.04 20.57 0.52
N TYR A 72 19.90 20.56 -0.18
CA TYR A 72 19.43 21.69 -0.97
C TYR A 72 19.23 22.95 -0.10
N ILE A 73 18.57 22.82 1.05
CA ILE A 73 18.37 23.93 1.99
C ILE A 73 19.68 24.40 2.61
N PHE A 74 20.59 23.48 2.96
CA PHE A 74 21.90 23.83 3.51
C PHE A 74 22.74 24.69 2.56
N ASP A 75 22.63 24.45 1.25
CA ASP A 75 23.27 25.24 0.20
C ASP A 75 22.61 26.61 -0.08
N GLY A 76 21.60 27.00 0.71
CA GLY A 76 20.85 28.25 0.55
C GLY A 76 19.65 28.14 -0.38
N GLY A 77 19.20 26.92 -0.70
CA GLY A 77 17.99 26.67 -1.46
C GLY A 77 16.72 27.18 -0.75
N ASN A 78 15.71 27.55 -1.53
CA ASN A 78 14.44 28.02 -0.98
C ASN A 78 13.42 26.89 -0.91
N ALA A 79 12.96 26.58 0.30
CA ALA A 79 11.92 25.59 0.61
C ALA A 79 10.65 25.72 -0.24
N THR A 80 10.27 26.94 -0.64
CA THR A 80 9.06 27.19 -1.44
C THR A 80 9.24 26.93 -2.93
N ASN A 81 10.49 26.88 -3.41
CA ASN A 81 10.82 26.80 -4.83
C ASN A 81 11.39 25.43 -5.24
N VAL A 82 11.51 24.49 -4.30
CA VAL A 82 12.04 23.15 -4.59
C VAL A 82 11.21 22.41 -5.64
N GLN A 83 11.88 21.72 -6.56
CA GLN A 83 11.26 20.93 -7.62
C GLN A 83 12.05 19.63 -7.88
N PHE A 84 11.33 18.57 -8.28
CA PHE A 84 11.93 17.42 -8.94
C PHE A 84 12.26 17.79 -10.39
N ASN A 85 13.37 18.50 -10.58
CA ASN A 85 13.83 18.92 -11.89
C ASN A 85 15.33 18.60 -12.03
N ALA A 86 15.68 17.99 -13.17
CA ALA A 86 17.07 17.74 -13.58
C ALA A 86 17.66 18.91 -14.40
N THR A 87 16.88 19.97 -14.62
CA THR A 87 17.30 21.14 -15.39
C THR A 87 18.03 22.13 -14.48
N VAL A 88 19.28 22.45 -14.84
CA VAL A 88 20.02 23.54 -14.22
C VAL A 88 19.26 24.84 -14.48
N THR A 89 18.66 25.39 -13.44
CA THR A 89 18.04 26.72 -13.47
C THR A 89 18.75 27.59 -12.46
N VAL A 90 18.95 28.87 -12.76
CA VAL A 90 19.55 29.84 -11.83
C VAL A 90 18.43 30.76 -11.33
N PRO A 91 18.16 30.85 -10.01
CA PRO A 91 18.80 30.10 -8.92
C PRO A 91 18.45 28.61 -8.93
N VAL A 92 19.33 27.76 -8.40
CA VAL A 92 19.14 26.30 -8.37
C VAL A 92 17.83 25.98 -7.66
N THR A 93 16.88 25.40 -8.39
CA THR A 93 15.56 24.99 -7.86
C THR A 93 15.33 23.48 -7.92
N GLY A 94 16.20 22.75 -8.62
CA GLY A 94 16.07 21.32 -8.85
C GLY A 94 16.79 20.48 -7.81
N LEU A 95 16.07 19.53 -7.18
CA LEU A 95 16.66 18.51 -6.31
C LEU A 95 17.67 17.61 -7.06
N PHE A 96 17.50 17.49 -8.39
CA PHE A 96 18.31 16.66 -9.26
C PHE A 96 19.20 17.48 -10.21
N ASP A 97 19.52 18.73 -9.84
CA ASP A 97 20.43 19.58 -10.62
C ASP A 97 21.75 18.83 -10.88
N PRO A 98 22.18 18.65 -12.15
CA PRO A 98 23.38 17.86 -12.48
C PRO A 98 24.68 18.47 -11.95
N THR A 99 24.69 19.76 -11.61
CA THR A 99 25.87 20.47 -11.08
C THR A 99 26.06 20.19 -9.59
N LYS A 100 24.95 20.19 -8.85
CA LYS A 100 24.95 20.07 -7.38
C LYS A 100 24.61 18.68 -6.88
N SER A 101 23.83 17.93 -7.66
CA SER A 101 23.46 16.53 -7.43
C SER A 101 23.00 16.26 -5.99
N TYR A 102 22.04 17.05 -5.48
CA TYR A 102 21.55 16.89 -4.11
C TYR A 102 20.91 15.51 -3.88
N GLY A 103 20.28 14.94 -4.91
CA GLY A 103 19.80 13.57 -4.95
C GLY A 103 19.65 13.05 -6.37
N SER A 104 19.07 11.85 -6.50
CA SER A 104 18.72 11.23 -7.78
C SER A 104 17.21 11.00 -7.87
N GLU A 105 16.68 11.06 -9.10
CA GLU A 105 15.30 10.66 -9.36
C GLU A 105 15.15 9.16 -9.04
N GLN A 106 14.19 8.85 -8.17
CA GLN A 106 13.83 7.48 -7.81
C GLN A 106 12.54 7.11 -8.53
N ASP A 107 12.47 5.88 -9.04
CA ASP A 107 11.23 5.31 -9.55
C ASP A 107 10.58 4.45 -8.46
N PRO A 108 9.34 4.75 -8.05
CA PRO A 108 8.65 3.91 -7.07
C PRO A 108 8.35 2.55 -7.70
N PRO A 109 8.37 1.47 -6.90
CA PRO A 109 8.26 0.13 -7.46
C PRO A 109 6.86 -0.10 -8.04
N LEU A 110 6.79 -0.48 -9.32
CA LEU A 110 5.51 -0.64 -10.06
C LEU A 110 4.51 -1.57 -9.37
N LYS A 111 4.99 -2.58 -8.64
CA LYS A 111 4.16 -3.53 -7.89
C LYS A 111 3.50 -2.94 -6.65
N ALA A 112 3.93 -1.75 -6.19
CA ALA A 112 3.28 -1.05 -5.08
C ALA A 112 1.92 -0.46 -5.46
N PHE A 113 1.68 -0.27 -6.76
CA PHE A 113 0.50 0.43 -7.27
C PHE A 113 -0.60 -0.55 -7.63
N ALA A 114 -1.85 -0.14 -7.39
CA ALA A 114 -3.01 -0.94 -7.75
C ALA A 114 -3.22 -0.97 -9.28
N LYS A 115 -2.73 0.05 -9.99
CA LYS A 115 -2.54 0.02 -11.44
C LYS A 115 -1.04 0.20 -11.74
N PRO A 116 -0.35 -0.80 -12.30
CA PRO A 116 1.09 -0.75 -12.55
C PRO A 116 1.38 0.09 -13.79
N VAL A 117 1.20 1.40 -13.67
CA VAL A 117 1.68 2.42 -14.62
C VAL A 117 2.93 3.06 -14.01
N ALA A 118 3.79 3.65 -14.86
CA ALA A 118 4.91 4.46 -14.41
C ALA A 118 4.38 5.67 -13.63
N GLN A 119 4.18 5.50 -12.34
CA GLN A 119 3.88 6.56 -11.39
C GLN A 119 5.21 7.14 -10.96
N LYS A 120 5.32 8.48 -10.97
CA LYS A 120 6.50 9.18 -10.47
C LYS A 120 6.23 9.73 -9.09
N TRP A 121 7.31 9.90 -8.33
CA TRP A 121 7.24 10.73 -7.12
C TRP A 121 6.87 12.15 -7.50
N ALA A 122 6.02 12.76 -6.69
CA ALA A 122 5.65 14.16 -6.82
C ALA A 122 5.97 14.93 -5.55
N ILE A 123 6.17 16.24 -5.67
CA ILE A 123 6.44 17.13 -4.56
C ILE A 123 5.31 18.16 -4.46
N SER A 124 4.72 18.29 -3.27
CA SER A 124 3.78 19.37 -2.95
C SER A 124 4.49 20.41 -2.08
N LYS A 125 4.30 21.68 -2.44
CA LYS A 125 5.04 22.82 -1.88
C LYS A 125 4.36 23.47 -0.68
N VAL A 126 3.09 23.11 -0.44
CA VAL A 126 2.28 23.73 0.60
C VAL A 126 1.27 22.71 1.06
N VAL A 127 1.61 22.04 2.16
CA VAL A 127 0.71 21.12 2.83
C VAL A 127 0.54 21.54 4.25
N THR A 128 -0.71 21.80 4.65
CA THR A 128 -1.02 21.95 6.06
C THR A 128 -1.29 20.56 6.62
N VAL A 129 -0.39 20.06 7.46
CA VAL A 129 -0.60 18.81 8.19
C VAL A 129 -1.11 19.16 9.58
N THR A 130 -2.36 18.82 9.84
CA THR A 130 -3.02 19.16 11.10
C THR A 130 -2.32 18.42 12.25
N GLY A 131 -1.83 19.18 13.24
CA GLY A 131 -1.11 18.63 14.41
C GLY A 131 0.42 18.69 14.32
N LEU A 132 1.00 19.11 13.19
CA LEU A 132 2.45 19.35 13.02
C LEU A 132 2.80 20.85 13.04
N GLY A 133 2.21 21.60 13.98
CA GLY A 133 2.36 23.05 14.05
C GLY A 133 1.41 23.83 13.13
N ALA A 134 1.57 25.15 13.11
CA ALA A 134 0.72 26.06 12.33
C ALA A 134 1.28 26.35 10.91
N GLY A 135 2.42 25.75 10.56
CA GLY A 135 3.15 26.03 9.32
C GLY A 135 2.68 25.25 8.10
N LYS A 136 3.13 25.73 6.93
CA LYS A 136 3.03 25.01 5.65
C LYS A 136 4.26 24.11 5.52
N ALA A 137 4.04 22.82 5.28
CA ALA A 137 5.10 21.85 5.06
C ALA A 137 5.27 21.54 3.56
N THR A 138 6.50 21.22 3.16
CA THR A 138 6.78 20.62 1.85
C THR A 138 6.75 19.11 2.01
N MET A 139 6.08 18.38 1.11
CA MET A 139 6.02 16.91 1.17
C MET A 139 6.31 16.27 -0.18
N VAL A 140 6.80 15.03 -0.14
CA VAL A 140 6.86 14.13 -1.29
C VAL A 140 5.80 13.06 -1.16
N TYR A 141 5.22 12.65 -2.28
CA TYR A 141 4.14 11.67 -2.26
C TYR A 141 4.04 10.87 -3.56
N VAL A 142 3.33 9.75 -3.46
CA VAL A 142 2.94 8.90 -4.59
C VAL A 142 1.47 8.50 -4.43
N LEU A 143 0.75 8.47 -5.55
CA LEU A 143 -0.69 8.19 -5.59
C LEU A 143 -0.96 6.79 -6.16
N GLY A 144 -2.10 6.23 -5.76
CA GLY A 144 -2.65 5.02 -6.37
C GLY A 144 -2.02 3.71 -5.88
N LEU A 145 -1.55 3.70 -4.63
CA LEU A 145 -1.01 2.51 -4.00
C LEU A 145 -2.07 1.41 -3.81
N GLN A 146 -1.60 0.16 -3.67
CA GLN A 146 -2.43 -0.93 -3.18
C GLN A 146 -2.75 -0.75 -1.70
N VAL A 147 -3.94 -1.19 -1.28
CA VAL A 147 -4.36 -1.14 0.13
C VAL A 147 -3.37 -1.88 1.04
N ASP A 148 -2.89 -3.05 0.62
CA ASP A 148 -1.97 -3.85 1.41
C ASP A 148 -0.61 -3.15 1.61
N VAL A 149 -0.13 -2.44 0.59
CA VAL A 149 1.12 -1.67 0.68
C VAL A 149 0.93 -0.48 1.61
N CYS A 150 -0.21 0.21 1.50
CA CYS A 150 -0.56 1.35 2.34
C CYS A 150 -0.66 0.94 3.82
N ALA A 151 -1.32 -0.18 4.11
CA ALA A 151 -1.40 -0.76 5.45
C ALA A 151 -0.02 -1.15 5.98
N GLN A 152 0.86 -1.72 5.15
CA GLN A 152 2.22 -2.09 5.55
C GLN A 152 3.11 -0.88 5.85
N VAL A 153 2.95 0.24 5.15
CA VAL A 153 3.62 1.51 5.51
C VAL A 153 3.27 1.89 6.94
N ASN A 154 1.98 1.98 7.26
CA ASN A 154 1.54 2.41 8.59
C ASN A 154 1.94 1.40 9.67
N ALA A 155 1.86 0.10 9.37
CA ALA A 155 2.33 -0.94 10.27
C ALA A 155 3.83 -0.83 10.56
N GLN A 156 4.67 -0.48 9.57
CA GLN A 156 6.12 -0.32 9.74
C GLN A 156 6.48 0.95 10.52
N LEU A 157 5.74 2.04 10.34
CA LEU A 157 6.01 3.32 11.01
C LEU A 157 5.43 3.38 12.43
N TYR A 158 4.25 2.81 12.63
CA TYR A 158 3.42 3.04 13.82
C TYR A 158 3.02 1.75 14.56
N GLY A 159 3.35 0.58 14.02
CA GLY A 159 2.88 -0.69 14.56
C GLY A 159 1.39 -0.97 14.33
N ASP A 160 0.70 -0.12 13.56
CA ASP A 160 -0.73 -0.21 13.29
C ASP A 160 -1.00 -0.15 11.78
N PRO A 161 -1.61 -1.19 11.17
CA PRO A 161 -1.93 -1.20 9.75
C PRO A 161 -3.14 -0.33 9.36
N SER A 162 -3.80 0.33 10.32
CA SER A 162 -4.95 1.20 10.04
C SER A 162 -4.60 2.30 9.03
N ILE A 163 -5.46 2.49 8.05
CA ILE A 163 -5.32 3.54 7.02
C ILE A 163 -6.35 4.62 7.34
N PRO A 164 -5.93 5.79 7.84
CA PRO A 164 -6.85 6.88 8.11
C PRO A 164 -7.45 7.44 6.81
N ASP A 165 -8.73 7.79 6.87
CA ASP A 165 -9.42 8.53 5.81
C ASP A 165 -8.98 10.00 5.86
N GLU A 166 -8.56 10.52 4.72
CA GLU A 166 -8.12 11.89 4.48
C GLU A 166 -9.09 12.57 3.49
N LEU A 167 -9.71 13.66 3.92
CA LEU A 167 -10.99 14.07 3.36
C LEU A 167 -10.85 14.84 2.04
N THR A 168 -9.72 15.47 1.72
CA THR A 168 -9.62 16.27 0.49
C THR A 168 -8.17 16.56 0.09
N LEU A 169 -7.70 15.92 -0.98
CA LEU A 169 -6.68 16.52 -1.85
C LEU A 169 -7.42 17.22 -2.98
N ASP A 170 -7.60 18.52 -2.83
CA ASP A 170 -8.23 19.37 -3.84
C ASP A 170 -7.24 19.71 -4.96
N ASP A 171 -6.56 18.69 -5.50
CA ASP A 171 -5.99 18.80 -6.84
C ASP A 171 -5.63 17.43 -7.41
N THR A 172 -6.26 17.12 -8.53
CA THR A 172 -5.95 15.93 -9.34
C THR A 172 -4.88 16.24 -10.40
N THR A 173 -4.35 17.46 -10.38
CA THR A 173 -3.13 17.90 -11.04
C THR A 173 -2.14 18.38 -9.99
N ILE A 174 -1.10 17.59 -9.73
CA ILE A 174 -0.10 17.86 -8.69
C ILE A 174 0.82 19.02 -9.12
N ALA A 175 0.28 20.23 -9.10
CA ALA A 175 1.00 21.47 -9.35
C ALA A 175 0.48 22.62 -8.47
N SER A 176 -0.66 22.46 -7.79
CA SER A 176 -1.22 23.54 -6.98
C SER A 176 -0.81 23.51 -5.51
N THR A 177 -1.01 24.68 -4.94
CA THR A 177 -0.26 25.31 -3.87
C THR A 177 -0.93 25.19 -2.52
N ASN A 178 -1.85 24.24 -2.28
CA ASN A 178 -2.47 24.00 -0.97
C ASN A 178 -3.14 22.61 -0.88
N ALA A 179 -2.44 21.57 -0.39
CA ALA A 179 -3.09 20.34 0.07
C ALA A 179 -3.27 20.39 1.59
N THR A 180 -4.34 19.82 2.14
CA THR A 180 -4.49 19.67 3.60
C THR A 180 -4.51 18.19 3.94
N ILE A 181 -3.66 17.80 4.87
CA ILE A 181 -3.72 16.50 5.52
C ILE A 181 -4.34 16.75 6.91
N GLY A 182 -5.54 16.25 7.09
CA GLY A 182 -6.48 16.53 8.16
C GLY A 182 -6.10 15.93 9.51
N ALA A 183 -6.95 16.22 10.49
CA ALA A 183 -6.73 15.86 11.89
C ALA A 183 -6.67 14.35 12.16
N THR A 184 -7.27 13.52 11.30
CA THR A 184 -7.33 12.06 11.44
C THR A 184 -5.94 11.42 11.41
N VAL A 185 -4.97 12.08 10.77
CA VAL A 185 -3.60 11.58 10.66
C VAL A 185 -2.74 11.97 11.86
N GLY A 186 -3.31 12.69 12.84
CA GLY A 186 -2.74 12.86 14.18
C GLY A 186 -1.35 13.50 14.22
N GLY A 187 -1.04 14.43 13.32
CA GLY A 187 0.29 15.06 13.25
C GLY A 187 1.41 14.11 12.78
N ARG A 188 1.10 13.09 11.99
CA ARG A 188 2.11 12.20 11.41
C ARG A 188 2.82 12.89 10.24
N SER A 189 4.15 12.93 10.29
CA SER A 189 5.00 13.54 9.26
C SER A 189 5.25 12.62 8.07
N THR A 190 4.94 11.33 8.18
CA THR A 190 5.09 10.36 7.08
C THR A 190 4.04 9.28 7.25
N GLY A 191 3.44 8.80 6.18
CA GLY A 191 2.49 7.71 6.31
C GLY A 191 1.73 7.44 5.04
N CYS A 192 0.73 6.57 5.16
CA CYS A 192 -0.21 6.29 4.10
C CYS A 192 -1.63 6.60 4.54
N VAL A 193 -2.37 7.28 3.67
CA VAL A 193 -3.75 7.74 3.89
C VAL A 193 -4.63 7.33 2.74
N LYS A 194 -5.93 7.25 3.01
CA LYS A 194 -6.94 7.10 1.96
C LYS A 194 -7.46 8.48 1.58
N ILE A 195 -7.36 8.85 0.31
CA ILE A 195 -7.75 10.14 -0.22
C ILE A 195 -9.09 10.03 -0.93
N THR A 196 -9.92 11.07 -0.81
CA THR A 196 -11.14 11.18 -1.61
C THR A 196 -10.79 11.86 -2.93
N SER A 197 -10.76 11.08 -4.03
CA SER A 197 -10.53 11.59 -5.38
C SER A 197 -11.64 11.13 -6.31
N THR A 198 -12.20 12.04 -7.09
CA THR A 198 -13.23 11.75 -8.10
C THR A 198 -12.66 11.21 -9.41
N THR A 199 -11.34 11.21 -9.59
CA THR A 199 -10.65 10.81 -10.83
C THR A 199 -9.71 9.62 -10.68
N LEU A 200 -9.25 9.32 -9.46
CA LEU A 200 -8.39 8.15 -9.20
C LEU A 200 -9.24 6.95 -8.77
N ASN A 201 -9.20 5.89 -9.56
CA ASN A 201 -9.83 4.59 -9.22
C ASN A 201 -9.18 3.90 -8.00
N THR A 202 -8.12 4.48 -7.43
CA THR A 202 -7.33 3.92 -6.33
C THR A 202 -7.06 5.01 -5.29
N PRO A 203 -7.70 4.94 -4.12
CA PRO A 203 -7.74 6.07 -3.19
C PRO A 203 -6.57 6.10 -2.21
N TYR A 204 -5.44 5.43 -2.44
CA TYR A 204 -4.36 5.35 -1.43
C TYR A 204 -3.13 6.17 -1.82
N MET A 205 -2.66 7.00 -0.90
CA MET A 205 -1.51 7.88 -1.07
C MET A 205 -0.49 7.65 0.05
N PHE A 206 0.77 7.45 -0.34
CA PHE A 206 1.90 7.59 0.59
C PHE A 206 2.43 9.01 0.54
N TYR A 207 2.75 9.59 1.70
CA TYR A 207 3.37 10.90 1.81
C TYR A 207 4.49 10.91 2.86
N SER A 208 5.45 11.82 2.70
CA SER A 208 6.47 12.14 3.68
C SER A 208 6.80 13.63 3.64
N THR A 209 6.74 14.31 4.77
CA THR A 209 7.10 15.73 4.90
C THR A 209 8.62 15.87 4.89
N LEU A 210 9.13 16.76 4.05
CA LEU A 210 10.54 17.09 3.92
C LEU A 210 10.99 18.14 4.94
N ALA A 211 10.11 19.08 5.28
CA ALA A 211 10.33 20.09 6.31
C ALA A 211 9.02 20.42 7.04
N GLU A 212 9.14 20.63 8.35
CA GLU A 212 8.09 21.18 9.21
C GLU A 212 8.34 22.68 9.33
N GLY A 213 7.28 23.49 9.10
CA GLY A 213 7.34 24.95 9.15
C GLY A 213 6.81 25.53 10.44
#